data_AF-A0A382WP64-F1
#
_entry.id   AF-A0A382WP64-F1
#
_cell.length_a   1.000
_cell.length_b   1.000
_cell.length_c   1.000
_cell.angle_alpha   90.00
_cell.angle_beta   90.00
_cell.angle_gamma   90.00
#
_symmetry.space_group_name_H-M   'P 1'
#
loop_
_entity.id
_entity.type
_entity.pdbx_description
1 polymer ?
#
loop_
_entity_poly.entity_id
_entity_poly.type
_entity_poly.pdbx_seq_one_letter_code
_entity_poly.pdbx_strand_id
1 'polypeptide(L)'
;RGIPEDAFTRVIREDPMKKGLLYAGTETGVYVSFDDGKNWQSFQLNLPIVPVTDLVVKENDLVVATQGRSFWILDDLTPLHQLTNKVAGSTSHMFKPRDTYRLPGGGGWGGPSPTWGANPPNGVMAFYYLKEALGKDDKFKLEFMESDGDVIKTFSNKKDRKNPSPVAETKKGMNRFVWDMRYPDAKKVPNAVMWGGRHIGPKAVPGEYKVKVTLNGKSQTQSFNILKDPRINTTQSDFQDQFDLLMDIRNRTTEINEKILTIRSIKDQINTLTGL
;
A
#
# COMPACT_ATOMS: atom_id res chain seq x y z
N ARG A 1 -27.73 -14.04 -13.32
CA ARG A 1 -27.17 -15.40 -13.06
C ARG A 1 -25.97 -15.27 -12.13
N GLY A 2 -25.74 -16.21 -11.21
CA GLY A 2 -24.51 -16.30 -10.40
C GLY A 2 -24.66 -16.05 -8.89
N ILE A 3 -25.83 -15.55 -8.45
CA ILE A 3 -26.25 -15.65 -7.04
C ILE A 3 -26.99 -16.99 -6.88
N PRO A 4 -26.60 -17.85 -5.91
CA PRO A 4 -27.32 -19.08 -5.59
C PRO A 4 -28.79 -18.83 -5.20
N GLU A 5 -29.69 -19.79 -5.48
CA GLU A 5 -31.12 -19.65 -5.19
C GLU A 5 -31.43 -19.55 -3.69
N ASP A 6 -30.60 -20.17 -2.86
CA ASP A 6 -30.67 -20.13 -1.40
C ASP A 6 -30.03 -18.87 -0.79
N ALA A 7 -29.33 -18.07 -1.59
CA ALA A 7 -28.76 -16.79 -1.19
C ALA A 7 -29.75 -15.64 -1.43
N PHE A 8 -30.83 -15.60 -0.65
CA PHE A 8 -31.88 -14.58 -0.78
C PHE A 8 -31.29 -13.17 -0.74
N THR A 9 -31.54 -12.39 -1.79
CA THR A 9 -30.98 -11.04 -1.94
C THR A 9 -31.83 -10.02 -1.18
N ARG A 10 -31.21 -9.33 -0.22
CA ARG A 10 -31.87 -8.31 0.60
C ARG A 10 -31.73 -6.91 0.03
N VAL A 11 -30.58 -6.61 -0.57
CA VAL A 11 -30.23 -5.25 -0.99
C VAL A 11 -29.40 -5.28 -2.28
N ILE A 12 -29.64 -4.31 -3.15
CA ILE A 12 -28.80 -4.02 -4.31
C ILE A 12 -28.44 -2.53 -4.28
N ARG A 13 -27.19 -2.21 -4.60
CA ARG A 13 -26.67 -0.84 -4.76
C ARG A 13 -25.88 -0.73 -6.04
N GLU A 14 -26.11 0.35 -6.76
CA GLU A 14 -25.24 0.76 -7.87
C GLU A 14 -24.05 1.56 -7.33
N ASP A 15 -22.89 1.37 -7.94
CA ASP A 15 -21.72 2.20 -7.67
C ASP A 15 -21.91 3.60 -8.28
N PRO A 16 -21.84 4.68 -7.48
CA PRO A 16 -22.08 6.03 -7.98
C PRO A 16 -20.99 6.55 -8.92
N MET A 17 -19.81 5.90 -8.95
CA MET A 17 -18.66 6.31 -9.76
C MET A 17 -18.47 5.43 -11.00
N LYS A 18 -19.15 4.29 -11.09
CA LYS A 18 -19.06 3.40 -12.25
C LYS A 18 -20.41 2.78 -12.62
N LYS A 19 -20.99 3.29 -13.71
CA LYS A 19 -22.18 2.72 -14.32
C LYS A 19 -22.02 1.22 -14.60
N GLY A 20 -23.02 0.44 -14.21
CA GLY A 20 -23.08 -1.01 -14.41
C GLY A 20 -22.24 -1.84 -13.45
N LEU A 21 -21.52 -1.21 -12.52
CA LEU A 21 -20.96 -1.87 -11.35
C LEU A 21 -22.02 -1.88 -10.24
N LEU A 22 -22.48 -3.09 -9.88
CA LEU A 22 -23.50 -3.28 -8.85
C LEU A 22 -23.00 -4.18 -7.74
N TYR A 23 -23.47 -3.93 -6.52
CA TYR A 23 -23.24 -4.76 -5.35
C TYR A 23 -24.57 -5.30 -4.83
N ALA A 24 -24.61 -6.59 -4.49
CA ALA A 24 -25.77 -7.23 -3.88
C ALA A 24 -25.40 -7.82 -2.52
N GLY A 25 -26.19 -7.52 -1.50
CA GLY A 25 -26.11 -8.13 -0.18
C GLY A 25 -27.20 -9.19 -0.03
N THR A 26 -26.82 -10.38 0.43
CA THR A 26 -27.70 -11.54 0.58
C THR A 26 -27.70 -12.06 2.02
N GLU A 27 -28.50 -13.08 2.31
CA GLU A 27 -28.45 -13.83 3.58
C GLU A 27 -27.09 -14.51 3.85
N THR A 28 -26.26 -14.69 2.82
CA THR A 28 -25.03 -15.48 2.89
C THR A 28 -23.77 -14.69 2.55
N GLY A 29 -23.89 -13.45 2.08
CA GLY A 29 -22.71 -12.67 1.72
C GLY A 29 -22.94 -11.50 0.77
N VAL A 30 -21.85 -11.09 0.12
CA VAL A 30 -21.85 -10.01 -0.89
C VAL A 30 -21.49 -10.57 -2.26
N TYR A 31 -22.16 -10.05 -3.29
CA TYR A 31 -21.90 -10.35 -4.69
C TYR A 31 -21.68 -9.06 -5.47
N VAL A 32 -20.92 -9.14 -6.56
CA VAL A 32 -20.64 -8.01 -7.44
C VAL A 32 -21.01 -8.36 -8.88
N SER A 33 -21.53 -7.39 -9.61
CA SER A 33 -21.77 -7.46 -11.06
C SER A 33 -21.04 -6.30 -11.75
N PHE A 34 -20.49 -6.58 -12.93
CA PHE A 34 -19.79 -5.60 -13.77
C PHE A 34 -20.53 -5.32 -15.09
N ASP A 35 -21.77 -5.81 -15.22
CA ASP A 35 -22.53 -5.83 -16.47
C ASP A 35 -24.03 -5.58 -16.26
N ASP A 36 -24.35 -4.60 -15.41
CA ASP A 36 -25.72 -4.16 -15.09
C ASP A 36 -26.59 -5.29 -14.49
N GLY A 37 -25.98 -6.21 -13.74
CA GLY A 37 -26.69 -7.28 -13.02
C GLY A 37 -27.01 -8.52 -13.85
N LYS A 38 -26.50 -8.63 -15.08
CA LYS A 38 -26.67 -9.83 -15.92
C LYS A 38 -25.93 -11.02 -15.31
N ASN A 39 -24.67 -10.81 -14.93
CA ASN A 39 -23.82 -11.79 -14.29
C ASN A 39 -23.33 -11.28 -12.93
N TRP A 40 -23.43 -12.14 -11.93
CA TRP A 40 -22.98 -11.90 -10.57
C TRP A 40 -21.89 -12.89 -10.20
N GLN A 41 -20.94 -12.46 -9.38
CA GLN A 41 -19.92 -13.31 -8.80
C GLN A 41 -19.78 -13.02 -7.32
N SER A 42 -19.39 -14.04 -6.55
CA SER A 42 -19.14 -13.88 -5.12
C SER A 42 -18.07 -12.82 -4.89
N PHE A 43 -18.33 -11.90 -3.97
CA PHE A 43 -17.42 -10.84 -3.55
C PHE A 43 -17.18 -10.90 -2.04
N GLN A 44 -16.97 -12.13 -1.54
CA GLN A 44 -16.93 -12.44 -0.12
C GLN A 44 -15.61 -12.02 0.56
N LEU A 45 -14.47 -12.19 -0.12
CA LEU A 45 -13.13 -11.94 0.44
C LEU A 45 -12.95 -12.59 1.83
N ASN A 46 -12.70 -11.80 2.88
CA ASN A 46 -12.57 -12.23 4.27
C ASN A 46 -13.82 -11.95 5.12
N LEU A 47 -14.93 -11.49 4.52
CA LEU A 47 -16.21 -11.33 5.21
C LEU A 47 -16.71 -12.71 5.64
N PRO A 48 -17.18 -12.91 6.89
CA PRO A 48 -17.81 -14.17 7.28
C PRO A 48 -19.13 -14.37 6.54
N ILE A 49 -19.58 -15.62 6.42
CA ILE A 49 -20.91 -15.93 5.88
C ILE A 49 -21.95 -15.42 6.90
N VAL A 50 -22.57 -14.29 6.59
CA VAL A 50 -23.59 -13.63 7.42
C VAL A 50 -24.60 -12.87 6.56
N PRO A 51 -25.82 -12.64 7.08
CA PRO A 51 -26.78 -11.79 6.39
C PRO A 51 -26.28 -10.36 6.26
N VAL A 52 -26.37 -9.82 5.04
CA VAL A 52 -26.08 -8.43 4.71
C VAL A 52 -27.40 -7.68 4.59
N THR A 53 -27.64 -6.73 5.49
CA THR A 53 -28.91 -5.98 5.55
C THR A 53 -28.87 -4.72 4.69
N ASP A 54 -27.70 -4.10 4.55
CA ASP A 54 -27.53 -2.90 3.73
C ASP A 54 -26.09 -2.75 3.22
N LEU A 55 -25.94 -1.97 2.15
CA LEU A 55 -24.68 -1.61 1.52
C LEU A 55 -24.70 -0.10 1.23
N VAL A 56 -23.54 0.55 1.36
CA VAL A 56 -23.36 1.93 0.86
C VAL A 56 -21.94 2.13 0.35
N VAL A 57 -21.83 2.80 -0.79
CA VAL A 57 -20.54 3.27 -1.31
C VAL A 57 -20.31 4.69 -0.83
N LYS A 58 -19.17 4.93 -0.17
CA LYS A 58 -18.79 6.24 0.36
C LYS A 58 -17.30 6.46 0.14
N GLU A 59 -16.94 7.50 -0.60
CA GLU A 59 -15.54 7.91 -0.81
C GLU A 59 -14.64 6.78 -1.36
N ASN A 60 -15.17 5.99 -2.30
CA ASN A 60 -14.57 4.77 -2.84
C ASN A 60 -14.46 3.60 -1.86
N ASP A 61 -15.07 3.64 -0.69
CA ASP A 61 -15.14 2.48 0.21
C ASP A 61 -16.53 1.84 0.12
N LEU A 62 -16.60 0.51 0.23
CA LEU A 62 -17.87 -0.22 0.37
C LEU A 62 -18.09 -0.54 1.84
N VAL A 63 -19.11 0.08 2.42
CA VAL A 63 -19.55 -0.20 3.79
C VAL A 63 -20.67 -1.23 3.73
N VAL A 64 -20.51 -2.30 4.52
CA VAL A 64 -21.40 -3.47 4.58
C VAL A 64 -22.01 -3.54 5.97
N ALA A 65 -23.33 -3.41 6.06
CA ALA A 65 -24.08 -3.63 7.29
C ALA A 65 -24.43 -5.11 7.41
N THR A 66 -23.95 -5.77 8.46
CA THR A 66 -24.18 -7.20 8.71
C THR A 66 -25.12 -7.43 9.88
N GLN A 67 -25.83 -8.54 9.88
CA GLN A 67 -26.59 -9.00 11.04
C GLN A 67 -25.66 -9.72 12.03
N GLY A 68 -25.38 -9.09 13.17
CA GLY A 68 -24.65 -9.72 14.28
C GLY A 68 -23.12 -9.73 14.16
N ARG A 69 -22.52 -9.06 13.16
CA ARG A 69 -21.04 -8.97 12.98
C ARG A 69 -20.54 -7.55 12.68
N SER A 70 -21.24 -6.53 13.16
CA SER A 70 -20.88 -5.10 13.02
C SER A 70 -20.82 -4.62 11.56
N PHE A 71 -20.30 -3.42 11.34
CA PHE A 71 -19.99 -2.90 10.00
C PHE A 71 -18.66 -3.45 9.51
N TRP A 72 -18.61 -3.79 8.23
CA TRP A 72 -17.39 -4.13 7.51
C TRP A 72 -17.14 -3.08 6.43
N ILE A 73 -15.89 -2.71 6.24
CA ILE A 73 -15.49 -1.74 5.22
C ILE A 73 -14.48 -2.42 4.32
N LEU A 74 -14.81 -2.55 3.03
CA LEU A 74 -13.81 -2.81 2.03
C LEU A 74 -13.18 -1.47 1.65
N ASP A 75 -11.97 -1.26 2.16
CA ASP A 75 -11.18 -0.09 1.80
C ASP A 75 -10.84 -0.14 0.31
N ASP A 76 -11.14 0.94 -0.39
CA ASP A 76 -10.67 1.26 -1.74
C ASP A 76 -11.19 0.36 -2.88
N LEU A 77 -12.31 0.80 -3.47
CA LEU A 77 -12.94 0.29 -4.69
C LEU A 77 -12.26 0.78 -5.97
N THR A 78 -11.26 1.67 -5.88
CA THR A 78 -10.59 2.27 -7.05
C THR A 78 -10.05 1.22 -8.04
N PRO A 79 -9.54 0.03 -7.61
CA PRO A 79 -9.20 -1.04 -8.53
C PRO A 79 -10.41 -1.57 -9.32
N LEU A 80 -11.58 -1.77 -8.67
CA LEU A 80 -12.80 -2.24 -9.34
C LEU A 80 -13.32 -1.23 -10.36
N HIS A 81 -13.22 0.07 -10.04
CA HIS A 81 -13.58 1.15 -10.96
C HIS A 81 -12.75 1.12 -12.25
N GLN A 82 -11.50 0.68 -12.16
CA GLN A 82 -10.59 0.59 -13.30
C GLN A 82 -10.65 -0.75 -14.05
N LEU A 83 -11.35 -1.77 -13.53
CA LEU A 83 -11.47 -3.05 -14.22
C LEU A 83 -12.22 -2.90 -15.56
N THR A 84 -11.57 -3.33 -16.63
CA THR A 84 -12.11 -3.39 -17.99
C THR A 84 -11.67 -4.68 -18.66
N ASN A 85 -12.31 -5.04 -19.77
CA ASN A 85 -11.90 -6.21 -20.57
C ASN A 85 -10.42 -6.11 -21.01
N LYS A 86 -9.92 -4.89 -21.24
CA LYS A 86 -8.51 -4.63 -21.56
C LYS A 86 -7.59 -4.98 -20.39
N VAL A 87 -7.97 -4.60 -19.16
CA VAL A 87 -7.20 -4.93 -17.95
C VAL A 87 -7.22 -6.45 -17.71
N ALA A 88 -8.39 -7.09 -17.83
CA ALA A 88 -8.53 -8.54 -17.66
C ALA A 88 -7.73 -9.36 -18.68
N GLY A 89 -7.57 -8.85 -19.91
CA GLY A 89 -6.75 -9.48 -20.96
C GLY A 89 -5.24 -9.21 -20.84
N SER A 90 -4.82 -8.28 -19.99
CA SER A 90 -3.42 -7.87 -19.86
C SER A 90 -2.57 -8.92 -19.13
N THR A 91 -1.25 -8.93 -19.38
CA THR A 91 -0.32 -9.76 -18.61
C THR A 91 -0.01 -9.18 -17.22
N SER A 92 -0.03 -7.86 -17.14
CA SER A 92 0.13 -7.10 -15.90
C SER A 92 -0.52 -5.73 -16.03
N HIS A 93 -1.02 -5.21 -14.92
CA HIS A 93 -1.64 -3.89 -14.87
C HIS A 93 -1.37 -3.20 -13.53
N MET A 94 -0.89 -1.96 -13.58
CA MET A 94 -0.79 -1.05 -12.45
C MET A 94 -2.03 -0.16 -12.41
N PHE A 95 -2.80 -0.32 -11.34
CA PHE A 95 -3.97 0.51 -11.08
C PHE A 95 -3.52 1.88 -10.59
N LYS A 96 -4.21 2.94 -11.01
CA LYS A 96 -4.04 4.26 -10.40
C LYS A 96 -4.41 4.15 -8.91
N PRO A 97 -3.49 4.47 -7.97
CA PRO A 97 -3.81 4.51 -6.55
C PRO A 97 -4.84 5.60 -6.26
N ARG A 98 -5.64 5.41 -5.21
CA ARG A 98 -6.43 6.52 -4.68
C ARG A 98 -5.54 7.55 -3.99
N ASP A 99 -6.01 8.79 -3.99
CA ASP A 99 -5.40 9.84 -3.19
C ASP A 99 -5.46 9.47 -1.70
N THR A 100 -4.36 9.71 -0.99
CA THR A 100 -4.14 9.20 0.36
C THR A 100 -3.82 10.33 1.32
N TYR A 101 -4.48 10.37 2.47
CA TYR A 101 -4.19 11.35 3.50
C TYR A 101 -2.91 11.01 4.28
N ARG A 102 -2.04 12.01 4.46
CA ARG A 102 -0.86 11.94 5.34
C ARG A 102 -1.29 12.01 6.80
N LEU A 103 -1.79 10.90 7.32
CA LEU A 103 -2.16 10.78 8.72
C LEU A 103 -0.92 10.45 9.58
N PRO A 104 -0.84 10.95 10.82
CA PRO A 104 0.26 10.61 11.74
C PRO A 104 0.36 9.08 11.89
N GLY A 105 -0.80 8.45 12.08
CA GLY A 105 -1.05 7.02 12.30
C GLY A 105 -0.27 6.41 13.46
N GLY A 106 -0.65 5.19 13.82
CA GLY A 106 -0.10 4.47 14.96
C GLY A 106 -1.16 4.13 16.00
N GLY A 107 -1.03 2.94 16.59
CA GLY A 107 -1.73 2.59 17.83
C GLY A 107 -0.90 3.03 19.04
N GLY A 108 -1.57 3.26 20.17
CA GLY A 108 -0.88 3.52 21.44
C GLY A 108 0.02 2.35 21.87
N TRP A 109 0.83 2.59 22.91
CA TRP A 109 1.54 1.51 23.60
C TRP A 109 0.52 0.46 24.06
N GLY A 110 0.71 -0.80 23.65
CA GLY A 110 -0.23 -1.90 23.91
C GLY A 110 -0.91 -2.49 22.66
N GLY A 111 -0.77 -1.85 21.49
CA GLY A 111 -1.39 -2.34 20.25
C GLY A 111 -2.91 -2.12 20.20
N PRO A 112 -3.57 -2.50 19.10
CA PRO A 112 -5.02 -2.39 18.99
C PRO A 112 -5.71 -3.41 19.90
N SER A 113 -6.81 -3.01 20.55
CA SER A 113 -7.68 -3.96 21.25
C SER A 113 -8.28 -4.97 20.26
N PRO A 114 -8.45 -6.26 20.63
CA PRO A 114 -9.18 -7.23 19.81
C PRO A 114 -10.63 -6.83 19.47
N THR A 115 -11.21 -5.89 20.23
CA THR A 115 -12.57 -5.38 20.02
C THR A 115 -12.64 -4.14 19.13
N TRP A 116 -11.50 -3.59 18.70
CA TRP A 116 -11.47 -2.42 17.82
C TRP A 116 -11.58 -2.83 16.35
N GLY A 117 -12.28 -2.00 15.57
CA GLY A 117 -12.20 -2.07 14.12
C GLY A 117 -10.78 -1.78 13.64
N ALA A 118 -10.36 -2.44 12.56
CA ALA A 118 -9.11 -2.13 11.90
C ALA A 118 -9.26 -0.85 11.07
N ASN A 119 -8.41 0.14 11.31
CA ASN A 119 -8.29 1.29 10.42
C ASN A 119 -7.65 0.86 9.10
N PRO A 120 -7.90 1.59 7.99
CA PRO A 120 -7.17 1.37 6.75
C PRO A 120 -5.66 1.51 6.96
N PRO A 121 -4.82 0.83 6.15
CA PRO A 121 -3.38 0.94 6.25
C PRO A 121 -2.90 2.39 6.17
N ASN A 122 -1.95 2.78 7.03
CA ASN A 122 -1.35 4.11 6.98
C ASN A 122 -0.29 4.18 5.86
N GLY A 123 -0.73 4.48 4.65
CA GLY A 123 0.14 4.54 3.50
C GLY A 123 -0.62 4.56 2.18
N VAL A 124 0.11 4.80 1.10
CA VAL A 124 -0.42 4.74 -0.26
C VAL A 124 -0.60 3.28 -0.63
N MET A 125 -1.84 2.89 -0.94
CA MET A 125 -2.17 1.53 -1.40
C MET A 125 -1.96 1.43 -2.90
N ALA A 126 -0.88 0.77 -3.30
CA ALA A 126 -0.60 0.44 -4.69
C ALA A 126 -1.17 -0.95 -4.99
N PHE A 127 -2.09 -1.01 -5.95
CA PHE A 127 -2.66 -2.26 -6.46
C PHE A 127 -2.08 -2.58 -7.83
N TYR A 128 -1.70 -3.83 -8.05
CA TYR A 128 -1.25 -4.32 -9.35
C TYR A 128 -1.71 -5.74 -9.60
N TYR A 129 -2.10 -6.00 -10.84
CA TYR A 129 -2.51 -7.31 -11.32
C TYR A 129 -1.34 -8.00 -12.04
N LEU A 130 -1.17 -9.29 -11.79
CA LEU A 130 -0.28 -10.18 -12.51
C LEU A 130 -1.08 -11.39 -13.00
N LYS A 131 -1.08 -11.64 -14.32
CA LYS A 131 -1.82 -12.77 -14.90
C LYS A 131 -1.29 -14.12 -14.40
N GLU A 132 0.02 -14.22 -14.24
CA GLU A 132 0.70 -15.41 -13.73
C GLU A 132 1.65 -15.01 -12.59
N ALA A 133 1.96 -15.98 -11.72
CA ALA A 133 2.97 -15.78 -10.69
C ALA A 133 4.36 -15.65 -11.35
N LEU A 134 5.22 -14.85 -10.75
CA LEU A 134 6.57 -14.64 -11.27
C LEU A 134 7.48 -15.83 -10.95
N GLY A 135 8.27 -16.26 -11.94
CA GLY A 135 9.32 -17.25 -11.81
C GLY A 135 10.54 -16.73 -11.06
N LYS A 136 11.52 -17.62 -10.82
CA LYS A 136 12.76 -17.28 -10.08
C LYS A 136 13.60 -16.20 -10.77
N ASP A 137 13.59 -16.17 -12.10
CA ASP A 137 14.41 -15.26 -12.90
C ASP A 137 13.72 -13.95 -13.25
N ASP A 138 12.39 -13.90 -13.07
CA ASP A 138 11.60 -12.69 -13.32
C ASP A 138 12.00 -11.56 -12.37
N LYS A 139 12.10 -10.36 -12.94
CA LYS A 139 12.46 -9.14 -12.23
C LYS A 139 11.25 -8.26 -12.12
N PHE A 140 10.85 -8.01 -10.88
CA PHE A 140 9.80 -7.06 -10.54
C PHE A 140 10.39 -5.90 -9.74
N LYS A 141 10.01 -4.67 -10.12
CA LYS A 141 10.27 -3.48 -9.34
C LYS A 141 8.99 -2.68 -9.18
N LEU A 142 8.77 -2.18 -7.98
CA LEU A 142 7.77 -1.19 -7.63
C LEU A 142 8.51 0.04 -7.10
N GLU A 143 8.41 1.14 -7.81
CA GLU A 143 9.15 2.38 -7.55
C GLU A 143 8.15 3.48 -7.16
N PHE A 144 8.36 4.11 -6.01
CA PHE A 144 7.65 5.33 -5.62
C PHE A 144 8.58 6.51 -5.86
N MET A 145 8.06 7.54 -6.51
CA MET A 145 8.84 8.61 -7.11
C MET A 145 8.18 9.95 -6.84
N GLU A 146 9.00 10.98 -6.83
CA GLU A 146 8.58 12.38 -6.89
C GLU A 146 7.86 12.68 -8.21
N SER A 147 7.19 13.84 -8.25
CA SER A 147 6.53 14.33 -9.47
C SER A 147 7.51 14.61 -10.62
N ASP A 148 8.75 15.01 -10.33
CA ASP A 148 9.81 15.23 -11.32
C ASP A 148 10.45 13.94 -11.87
N GLY A 149 10.23 12.80 -11.21
CA GLY A 149 10.73 11.48 -11.60
C GLY A 149 11.82 10.92 -10.71
N ASP A 150 12.28 11.66 -9.70
CA ASP A 150 13.28 11.16 -8.75
C ASP A 150 12.73 10.00 -7.91
N VAL A 151 13.51 8.92 -7.82
CA VAL A 151 13.08 7.70 -7.13
C VAL A 151 13.29 7.85 -5.63
N ILE A 152 12.19 7.77 -4.87
CA ILE A 152 12.19 7.84 -3.40
C ILE A 152 12.53 6.47 -2.81
N LYS A 153 11.81 5.42 -3.23
CA LYS A 153 12.01 4.03 -2.79
C LYS A 153 11.71 3.04 -3.91
N THR A 154 12.52 1.98 -3.95
CA THR A 154 12.31 0.83 -4.82
C THR A 154 12.08 -0.42 -3.98
N PHE A 155 11.04 -1.17 -4.31
CA PHE A 155 10.72 -2.47 -3.75
C PHE A 155 10.83 -3.53 -4.84
N SER A 156 11.38 -4.70 -4.52
CA SER A 156 11.51 -5.81 -5.47
C SER A 156 10.79 -7.05 -4.95
N ASN A 157 10.65 -8.07 -5.81
CA ASN A 157 10.15 -9.40 -5.43
C ASN A 157 11.20 -10.28 -4.73
N LYS A 158 12.45 -9.80 -4.57
CA LYS A 158 13.55 -10.55 -3.96
C LYS A 158 14.00 -9.86 -2.68
N LYS A 159 14.26 -10.66 -1.63
CA LYS A 159 14.86 -10.14 -0.40
C LYS A 159 16.29 -9.71 -0.68
N ASP A 160 16.60 -8.46 -0.40
CA ASP A 160 17.98 -8.00 -0.30
C ASP A 160 18.52 -8.33 1.10
N ARG A 161 19.51 -9.22 1.17
CA ARG A 161 20.16 -9.62 2.44
C ARG A 161 20.97 -8.48 3.05
N LYS A 162 21.48 -7.55 2.24
CA LYS A 162 22.32 -6.43 2.69
C LYS A 162 21.46 -5.28 3.20
N ASN A 163 20.33 -5.01 2.55
CA ASN A 163 19.38 -3.97 2.93
C ASN A 163 17.95 -4.54 3.01
N PRO A 164 17.58 -5.19 4.13
CA PRO A 164 16.27 -5.79 4.28
C PRO A 164 15.18 -4.70 4.23
N SER A 165 14.53 -4.61 3.07
CA SER A 165 13.33 -3.80 2.84
C SER A 165 12.12 -4.74 2.64
N PRO A 166 10.89 -4.26 2.86
CA PRO A 166 9.70 -5.01 2.49
C PRO A 166 9.77 -5.48 1.03
N VAL A 167 9.39 -6.73 0.80
CA VAL A 167 9.33 -7.31 -0.55
C VAL A 167 7.93 -7.08 -1.09
N ALA A 168 7.83 -6.68 -2.35
CA ALA A 168 6.55 -6.59 -3.03
C ALA A 168 6.03 -8.00 -3.37
N GLU A 169 4.81 -8.33 -2.94
CA GLU A 169 4.22 -9.63 -3.25
C GLU A 169 3.94 -9.76 -4.75
N THR A 170 4.27 -10.89 -5.37
CA THR A 170 4.05 -11.10 -6.81
C THR A 170 3.34 -12.42 -7.07
N LYS A 171 2.22 -12.62 -6.38
CA LYS A 171 1.34 -13.77 -6.55
C LYS A 171 0.51 -13.61 -7.83
N LYS A 172 0.02 -14.73 -8.37
CA LYS A 172 -0.97 -14.71 -9.44
C LYS A 172 -2.23 -13.97 -8.97
N GLY A 173 -2.76 -13.10 -9.82
CA GLY A 173 -3.96 -12.29 -9.54
C GLY A 173 -3.64 -10.89 -9.05
N MET A 174 -4.55 -10.34 -8.24
CA MET A 174 -4.42 -9.01 -7.66
C MET A 174 -3.43 -9.03 -6.49
N ASN A 175 -2.52 -8.07 -6.46
CA ASN A 175 -1.57 -7.85 -5.36
C ASN A 175 -1.74 -6.43 -4.82
N ARG A 176 -1.41 -6.24 -3.54
CA ARG A 176 -1.46 -4.96 -2.85
C ARG A 176 -0.14 -4.71 -2.14
N PHE A 177 0.42 -3.51 -2.30
CA PHE A 177 1.56 -3.02 -1.55
C PHE A 177 1.22 -1.69 -0.89
N VAL A 178 1.60 -1.52 0.37
CA VAL A 178 1.37 -0.28 1.12
C VAL A 178 2.70 0.43 1.33
N TRP A 179 2.88 1.58 0.68
CA TRP A 179 4.02 2.44 0.96
C TRP A 179 3.67 3.39 2.10
N ASP A 180 4.47 3.34 3.18
CA ASP A 180 4.31 4.15 4.39
C ASP A 180 4.60 5.66 4.20
N MET A 181 4.77 6.09 2.94
CA MET A 181 5.10 7.44 2.51
C MET A 181 6.46 7.92 3.03
N ARG A 182 7.35 7.02 3.46
CA ARG A 182 8.65 7.43 4.01
C ARG A 182 9.77 7.37 2.99
N TYR A 183 10.66 8.34 3.08
CA TYR A 183 11.94 8.40 2.36
C TYR A 183 12.92 7.36 2.94
N PRO A 184 14.07 7.11 2.29
CA PRO A 184 15.03 6.15 2.77
C PRO A 184 15.48 6.41 4.22
N ASP A 185 15.53 5.35 5.01
CA ASP A 185 16.09 5.36 6.37
C ASP A 185 17.55 5.83 6.35
N ALA A 186 18.02 6.41 7.45
CA ALA A 186 19.45 6.65 7.64
C ALA A 186 20.23 5.32 7.61
N LYS A 187 21.49 5.37 7.14
CA LYS A 187 22.37 4.19 7.17
C LYS A 187 22.48 3.68 8.60
N LYS A 188 22.37 2.37 8.79
CA LYS A 188 22.49 1.71 10.11
C LYS A 188 23.89 1.13 10.27
N VAL A 189 24.43 1.19 11.48
CA VAL A 189 25.66 0.48 11.85
C VAL A 189 25.27 -0.87 12.46
N PRO A 190 25.72 -2.01 11.89
CA PRO A 190 25.41 -3.33 12.45
C PRO A 190 25.87 -3.43 13.90
N ASN A 191 25.03 -4.05 14.74
CA ASN A 191 25.27 -4.27 16.18
C ASN A 191 25.43 -3.00 17.02
N ALA A 192 25.11 -1.80 16.49
CA ALA A 192 25.06 -0.60 17.29
C ALA A 192 23.78 -0.60 18.15
N VAL A 193 23.93 -0.45 19.47
CA VAL A 193 22.80 -0.31 20.39
C VAL A 193 22.28 1.12 20.32
N MET A 194 20.99 1.28 20.00
CA MET A 194 20.32 2.58 19.96
C MET A 194 19.25 2.62 21.06
N TRP A 195 19.59 3.26 22.18
CA TRP A 195 18.72 3.39 23.35
C TRP A 195 17.58 4.41 23.16
N GLY A 196 17.68 5.30 22.19
CA GLY A 196 16.67 6.30 21.87
C GLY A 196 16.75 6.74 20.40
N GLY A 197 15.59 7.12 19.84
CA GLY A 197 15.47 7.51 18.44
C GLY A 197 15.27 6.34 17.48
N ARG A 198 14.99 6.65 16.21
CA ARG A 198 14.86 5.68 15.12
C ARG A 198 15.55 6.24 13.88
N HIS A 199 16.20 5.38 13.09
CA HIS A 199 16.83 5.75 11.80
C HIS A 199 15.81 5.96 10.67
N ILE A 200 14.54 6.20 11.01
CA ILE A 200 13.43 6.16 10.06
C ILE A 200 13.45 7.42 9.20
N GLY A 201 13.34 7.25 7.88
CA GLY A 201 13.26 8.38 6.96
C GLY A 201 12.01 9.26 7.17
N PRO A 202 12.08 10.56 6.82
CA PRO A 202 10.93 11.44 6.95
C PRO A 202 9.76 10.99 6.08
N LYS A 203 8.54 11.37 6.50
CA LYS A 203 7.34 11.17 5.68
C LYS A 203 7.29 12.25 4.60
N ALA A 204 6.90 11.84 3.40
CA ALA A 204 6.60 12.69 2.26
C ALA A 204 5.71 13.87 2.64
N VAL A 205 5.96 14.99 1.96
CA VAL A 205 5.18 16.21 2.05
C VAL A 205 3.86 15.99 1.28
N PRO A 206 2.73 16.60 1.68
CA PRO A 206 1.53 16.57 0.84
C PRO A 206 1.82 17.15 -0.56
N GLY A 207 1.43 16.43 -1.61
CA GLY A 207 1.78 16.78 -2.99
C GLY A 207 1.49 15.66 -3.99
N GLU A 208 1.85 15.88 -5.25
CA GLU A 208 1.74 14.88 -6.32
C GLU A 208 2.98 13.97 -6.33
N TYR A 209 2.74 12.67 -6.47
CA TYR A 209 3.75 11.63 -6.54
C TYR A 209 3.42 10.63 -7.65
N LYS A 210 4.40 9.80 -8.00
CA LYS A 210 4.25 8.76 -9.01
C LYS A 210 4.60 7.39 -8.44
N VAL A 211 3.91 6.38 -8.93
CA VAL A 211 4.24 4.97 -8.69
C VAL A 211 4.45 4.28 -10.04
N LYS A 212 5.51 3.48 -10.13
CA LYS A 212 5.89 2.76 -11.34
C LYS A 212 6.10 1.29 -11.03
N VAL A 213 5.41 0.45 -11.78
CA VAL A 213 5.66 -0.99 -11.82
C VAL A 213 6.51 -1.30 -13.04
N THR A 214 7.60 -2.03 -12.85
CA THR A 214 8.43 -2.58 -13.93
C THR A 214 8.47 -4.10 -13.82
N LEU A 215 7.98 -4.78 -14.85
CA LEU A 215 8.02 -6.23 -14.99
C LEU A 215 8.84 -6.59 -16.23
N ASN A 216 9.98 -7.27 -16.03
CA ASN A 216 10.86 -7.72 -17.12
C ASN A 216 11.17 -6.62 -18.16
N GLY A 217 11.42 -5.40 -17.68
CA GLY A 217 11.75 -4.23 -18.50
C GLY A 217 10.56 -3.43 -19.04
N LYS A 218 9.34 -3.97 -19.01
CA LYS A 218 8.12 -3.21 -19.36
C LYS A 218 7.64 -2.45 -18.14
N SER A 219 7.38 -1.15 -18.28
CA SER A 219 6.97 -0.30 -17.16
C SER A 219 5.61 0.37 -17.39
N GLN A 220 4.90 0.59 -16.28
CA GLN A 220 3.64 1.32 -16.21
C GLN A 220 3.72 2.29 -15.04
N THR A 221 3.38 3.55 -15.27
CA THR A 221 3.46 4.62 -14.26
C THR A 221 2.08 5.20 -14.04
N GLN A 222 1.74 5.50 -12.79
CA GLN A 222 0.52 6.19 -12.38
C GLN A 222 0.85 7.34 -11.43
N SER A 223 0.13 8.45 -11.55
CA SER A 223 0.18 9.57 -10.58
C SER A 223 -0.85 9.39 -9.48
N PHE A 224 -0.55 9.88 -8.29
CA PHE A 224 -1.47 9.96 -7.14
C PHE A 224 -1.10 11.16 -6.25
N ASN A 225 -2.03 11.62 -5.42
CA ASN A 225 -1.77 12.69 -4.46
C ASN A 225 -1.67 12.18 -3.03
N ILE A 226 -0.72 12.75 -2.29
CA ILE A 226 -0.70 12.70 -0.83
C ILE A 226 -1.37 13.98 -0.32
N LEU A 227 -2.49 13.84 0.37
CA LEU A 227 -3.29 14.94 0.87
C LEU A 227 -2.91 15.27 2.33
N LYS A 228 -2.98 16.55 2.71
CA LYS A 228 -2.85 16.94 4.11
C LYS A 228 -4.06 16.46 4.92
N ASP A 229 -3.86 16.14 6.19
CA ASP A 229 -4.99 15.88 7.10
C ASP A 229 -5.88 17.14 7.20
N PRO A 230 -7.18 17.05 6.86
CA PRO A 230 -8.05 18.23 6.84
C PRO A 230 -8.34 18.79 8.24
N ARG A 231 -7.96 18.08 9.31
CA ARG A 231 -8.22 18.46 10.71
C ARG A 231 -7.13 19.34 11.32
N ILE A 232 -6.03 19.58 10.60
CA ILE A 232 -4.89 20.36 11.08
C ILE A 232 -4.67 21.63 10.24
N ASN A 233 -4.19 22.68 10.90
CA ASN A 233 -3.94 23.99 10.29
C ASN A 233 -2.50 24.15 9.75
N THR A 234 -1.71 23.07 9.77
CA THR A 234 -0.35 23.05 9.24
C THR A 234 -0.34 23.46 7.77
N THR A 235 0.51 24.43 7.44
CA THR A 235 0.65 24.95 6.08
C THR A 235 1.52 24.05 5.22
N GLN A 236 1.49 24.25 3.91
CA GLN A 236 2.39 23.54 2.99
C GLN A 236 3.87 23.83 3.31
N SER A 237 4.19 25.08 3.67
CA SER A 237 5.56 25.49 4.05
C SER A 237 6.01 24.75 5.29
N ASP A 238 5.16 24.64 6.32
CA ASP A 238 5.53 23.93 7.56
C ASP A 238 5.87 22.45 7.31
N PHE A 239 5.16 21.79 6.38
CA PHE A 239 5.50 20.42 5.99
C PHE A 239 6.83 20.34 5.27
N GLN A 240 7.11 21.32 4.40
CA GLN A 240 8.38 21.40 3.67
C GLN A 240 9.55 21.66 4.63
N ASP A 241 9.44 22.66 5.51
CA ASP A 241 10.46 23.03 6.49
C ASP A 241 10.76 21.84 7.44
N GLN A 242 9.72 21.14 7.89
CA GLN A 242 9.88 19.91 8.68
C GLN A 242 10.61 18.82 7.88
N PHE A 243 10.22 18.62 6.62
CA PHE A 243 10.81 17.60 5.78
C PHE A 243 12.30 17.87 5.52
N ASP A 244 12.65 19.10 5.17
CA ASP A 244 14.01 19.52 4.86
C ASP A 244 14.92 19.36 6.08
N LEU A 245 14.46 19.80 7.26
CA LEU A 245 15.19 19.60 8.52
C LEU A 245 15.42 18.11 8.82
N LEU A 246 14.38 17.28 8.68
CA LEU A 246 14.49 15.84 8.94
C LEU A 246 15.37 15.13 7.92
N MET A 247 15.37 15.58 6.67
CA MET A 247 16.30 15.09 5.64
C MET A 247 17.75 15.46 5.96
N ASP A 248 18.04 16.68 6.40
CA ASP A 248 19.39 17.07 6.82
C ASP A 248 19.87 16.19 7.99
N ILE A 249 19.04 16.02 9.02
CA ILE A 249 19.36 15.15 10.17
C ILE A 249 19.63 13.70 9.71
N ARG A 250 18.77 13.16 8.84
CA ARG A 250 18.91 11.80 8.30
C ARG A 250 20.20 11.65 7.49
N ASN A 251 20.57 12.66 6.70
CA ASN A 251 21.77 12.67 5.87
C ASN A 251 23.03 12.76 6.70
N ARG A 252 23.10 13.66 7.69
CA ARG A 252 24.22 13.73 8.64
C ARG A 252 24.40 12.44 9.44
N THR A 253 23.29 11.84 9.89
CA THR A 253 23.33 10.53 10.57
C THR A 253 23.91 9.45 9.65
N THR A 254 23.52 9.46 8.38
CA THR A 254 24.06 8.53 7.37
C THR A 254 25.55 8.74 7.18
N GLU A 255 26.01 9.98 7.01
CA GLU A 255 27.43 10.31 6.84
C GLU A 255 28.28 9.83 8.02
N ILE A 256 27.82 10.08 9.26
CA ILE A 256 28.50 9.62 10.48
C ILE A 256 28.59 8.09 10.49
N ASN A 257 27.48 7.41 10.21
CA ASN A 257 27.42 5.95 10.22
C ASN A 257 28.28 5.33 9.12
N GLU A 258 28.37 5.94 7.95
CA GLU A 258 29.28 5.52 6.88
C GLU A 258 30.75 5.66 7.30
N LYS A 259 31.14 6.78 7.96
CA LYS A 259 32.49 6.93 8.51
C LYS A 259 32.82 5.84 9.54
N ILE A 260 31.88 5.50 10.42
CA ILE A 260 32.04 4.39 11.38
C ILE A 260 32.26 3.05 10.66
N LEU A 261 31.48 2.77 9.61
CA LEU A 261 31.62 1.56 8.82
C LEU A 261 32.98 1.48 8.12
N THR A 262 33.46 2.60 7.57
CA THR A 262 34.79 2.71 6.97
C THR A 262 35.89 2.43 8.00
N ILE A 263 35.81 3.02 9.20
CA ILE A 263 36.79 2.76 10.29
C ILE A 263 36.81 1.28 10.67
N ARG A 264 35.64 0.63 10.79
CA ARG A 264 35.56 -0.82 11.06
C ARG A 264 36.21 -1.63 9.96
N SER A 265 35.90 -1.30 8.70
CA SER A 265 36.51 -1.96 7.54
C SER A 265 38.03 -1.83 7.51
N ILE A 266 38.56 -0.63 7.81
CA ILE A 266 40.01 -0.41 7.89
C ILE A 266 40.63 -1.23 9.02
N LYS A 267 39.99 -1.27 10.20
CA LYS A 267 40.46 -2.07 11.33
C LYS A 267 40.49 -3.56 10.99
N ASP A 268 39.47 -4.07 10.30
CA ASP A 268 39.42 -5.47 9.86
C ASP A 268 40.52 -5.77 8.83
N GLN A 269 40.78 -4.84 7.90
CA GLN A 269 41.89 -4.95 6.94
C GLN A 269 43.25 -4.93 7.63
N ILE A 270 43.48 -4.03 8.59
CA ILE A 270 44.72 -3.98 9.38
C ILE A 270 44.90 -5.31 10.12
N ASN A 271 43.89 -5.78 10.85
CA ASN A 271 43.96 -7.05 11.57
C ASN A 271 44.25 -8.24 10.64
N THR A 272 43.74 -8.20 9.40
CA THR A 272 44.03 -9.23 8.39
C THR A 272 45.47 -9.15 7.89
N LEU A 273 46.03 -7.94 7.76
CA LEU A 273 47.40 -7.70 7.30
C LEU A 273 48.44 -7.95 8.41
N THR A 274 48.10 -7.65 9.66
CA THR A 274 48.99 -7.77 10.83
C THR A 274 48.81 -9.08 11.59
N GLY A 275 48.11 -10.07 11.01
CA GLY A 275 47.85 -11.37 11.62
C GLY A 275 48.14 -12.52 10.64
N LEU A 276 49.36 -13.04 10.40
CA LEU A 276 50.52 -13.29 11.29
C LEU A 276 50.37 -12.93 12.77
#